data_AF-A0A821DAE6-F1
#
_entry.id   AF-A0A821DAE6-F1
#
_cell.length_a   1.000
_cell.length_b   1.000
_cell.length_c   1.000
_cell.angle_alpha   90.00
_cell.angle_beta   90.00
_cell.angle_gamma   90.00
#
_symmetry.space_group_name_H-M   'P 1'
#
loop_
_entity.id
_entity.type
_entity.pdbx_description
1 polymer ?
#
loop_
_entity_poly.entity_id
_entity_poly.type
_entity_poly.pdbx_seq_one_letter_code
_entity_poly.pdbx_strand_id
1 'polypeptide(L)'
;MFHYDLISMLERVLNIESSTNINETMEIKLTGLESFSLDYDVKWPISLVINRNCLTRYQMLFRFLFYIKYIERLLCNVWRAHKNGGRRRRRRARDRKHFVTKPNGAAYLRHKMLHFVQNLLYYMSFEVIESHWHTFENNLKKVFKIKDFSLGYTMHLKNFA
;
A
#
# COMPACT_ATOMS: atom_id res chain seq x y z
N MET A 1 -2.32 17.59 6.46
CA MET A 1 -1.15 16.70 6.51
C MET A 1 -1.32 15.81 7.73
N PHE A 2 -1.24 14.48 7.61
CA PHE A 2 -1.44 13.60 8.77
C PHE A 2 -0.29 13.78 9.76
N HIS A 3 -0.62 14.06 11.03
CA HIS A 3 0.35 14.21 12.12
C HIS A 3 0.74 12.86 12.77
N TYR A 4 0.41 11.74 12.13
CA TYR A 4 0.50 10.40 12.72
C TYR A 4 1.32 9.46 11.83
N ASP A 5 2.08 8.56 12.46
CA ASP A 5 2.73 7.45 11.77
C ASP A 5 1.68 6.46 11.23
N LEU A 6 2.11 5.54 10.37
CA LEU A 6 1.20 4.57 9.76
C LEU A 6 0.60 3.60 10.80
N ILE A 7 1.35 3.28 11.85
CA ILE A 7 0.96 2.29 12.86
C ILE A 7 -0.14 2.86 13.75
N SER A 8 0.07 4.03 14.33
CA SER A 8 -0.94 4.76 15.12
C SER A 8 -2.19 5.02 14.30
N MET A 9 -2.02 5.29 13.00
CA MET A 9 -3.13 5.50 12.09
C MET A 9 -3.96 4.23 11.86
N LEU A 10 -3.31 3.07 11.71
CA LEU A 10 -3.98 1.78 11.58
C LEU A 10 -4.61 1.33 12.91
N GLU A 11 -3.93 1.53 14.04
CA GLU A 11 -4.46 1.25 15.36
C GLU A 11 -5.74 2.05 15.63
N ARG A 12 -5.79 3.32 15.22
CA ARG A 12 -7.01 4.13 15.34
C ARG A 12 -8.16 3.66 14.45
N VAL A 13 -7.84 3.10 13.29
CA VAL A 13 -8.84 2.50 12.38
C VAL A 13 -9.34 1.16 12.92
N LEU A 14 -8.53 0.44 13.70
CA LEU A 14 -8.91 -0.83 14.32
C LEU A 14 -9.63 -0.65 15.67
N ASN A 15 -9.27 0.36 16.47
CA ASN A 15 -9.80 0.62 17.82
C ASN A 15 -11.02 1.55 17.84
N ILE A 16 -11.94 1.43 16.88
CA ILE A 16 -13.10 2.33 16.69
C ILE A 16 -14.02 2.46 17.93
N GLU A 17 -13.90 1.61 18.95
CA GLU A 17 -14.75 1.66 20.16
C GLU A 17 -14.10 2.24 21.43
N SER A 18 -12.86 2.76 21.40
CA SER A 18 -12.32 3.47 22.57
C SER A 18 -12.22 4.96 22.34
N SER A 19 -13.28 5.67 22.73
CA SER A 19 -13.28 7.10 23.00
C SER A 19 -12.41 7.43 24.21
N THR A 20 -11.10 7.19 24.11
CA THR A 20 -10.13 7.74 25.05
C THR A 20 -9.44 8.92 24.38
N ASN A 21 -9.75 10.10 24.90
CA ASN A 21 -9.05 11.35 24.61
C ASN A 21 -7.56 11.17 24.88
N ILE A 22 -6.77 10.89 23.84
CA ILE A 22 -5.32 11.06 23.90
C ILE A 22 -5.00 12.35 23.16
N ASN A 23 -5.19 13.47 23.88
CA ASN A 23 -4.71 14.80 23.49
C ASN A 23 -3.22 14.96 23.84
N GLU A 24 -2.41 13.92 23.66
CA GLU A 24 -0.96 14.06 23.68
C GLU A 24 -0.51 14.29 22.25
N THR A 25 -0.25 15.55 21.93
CA THR A 25 0.64 15.95 20.84
C THR A 25 2.05 15.50 21.20
N MET A 26 2.29 14.19 21.24
CA MET A 26 3.66 13.68 21.19
C MET A 26 4.27 14.24 19.91
N GLU A 27 5.43 14.89 20.03
CA GLU A 27 6.28 15.23 18.89
C GLU A 27 6.73 13.91 18.23
N ILE A 28 5.88 13.34 17.38
CA ILE A 28 6.18 12.12 16.67
C ILE A 28 7.25 12.50 15.63
N LYS A 29 8.51 12.20 15.95
CA LYS A 29 9.63 12.34 15.02
C LYS A 29 9.50 11.29 13.92
N LEU A 30 8.65 11.60 12.94
CA LEU A 30 8.41 10.77 11.77
C LEU A 30 9.71 10.60 10.99
N THR A 31 10.05 9.37 10.63
CA THR A 31 11.09 9.13 9.65
C THR A 31 10.63 9.63 8.28
N GLY A 32 11.57 9.98 7.40
CA GLY A 32 11.23 10.43 6.03
C GLY A 32 10.38 9.44 5.23
N LEU A 33 10.45 8.15 5.59
CA LEU A 33 9.61 7.09 5.05
C LEU A 33 8.16 7.20 5.55
N GLU A 34 7.97 7.43 6.85
CA GLU A 34 6.63 7.52 7.47
C GLU A 34 5.92 8.83 7.12
N SER A 35 6.68 9.90 6.90
CA SER A 35 6.15 11.18 6.43
C SER A 35 5.79 11.18 4.94
N PHE A 36 6.25 10.18 4.18
CA PHE A 36 5.99 10.13 2.75
C PHE A 36 4.51 9.86 2.48
N SER A 37 3.90 10.72 1.68
CA SER A 37 2.52 10.55 1.26
C SER A 37 2.27 11.23 -0.08
N LEU A 38 1.31 10.71 -0.83
CA LEU A 38 0.85 11.30 -2.07
C LEU A 38 -0.50 11.95 -1.83
N ASP A 39 -0.61 13.22 -2.20
CA ASP A 39 -1.89 13.93 -2.26
C ASP A 39 -2.22 14.22 -3.72
N TYR A 40 -3.51 14.30 -4.02
CA TYR A 40 -4.03 14.58 -5.35
C TYR A 40 -4.83 15.88 -5.30
N ASP A 41 -4.34 16.90 -5.99
CA ASP A 41 -5.04 18.17 -6.10
C ASP A 41 -6.13 18.09 -7.18
N VAL A 42 -7.39 18.05 -6.74
CA VAL A 42 -8.54 17.90 -7.64
C VAL A 42 -9.08 19.26 -8.00
N LYS A 43 -8.85 19.67 -9.25
CA LYS A 43 -9.45 20.89 -9.80
C LYS A 43 -10.93 20.67 -10.13
N TRP A 44 -11.69 21.76 -10.08
CA TRP A 44 -13.04 21.78 -10.63
C TRP A 44 -12.99 21.43 -12.14
N PRO A 45 -13.95 20.66 -12.69
CA PRO A 45 -15.19 20.15 -12.07
C PRO A 45 -15.06 18.77 -11.41
N ILE A 46 -13.90 18.13 -11.50
CA ILE A 46 -13.69 16.74 -11.03
C ILE A 46 -13.89 16.63 -9.52
N SER A 47 -13.68 17.72 -8.79
CA SER A 47 -13.92 17.83 -7.35
C SER A 47 -15.38 17.61 -6.94
N LEU A 48 -16.34 17.75 -7.87
CA LEU A 48 -17.75 17.43 -7.63
C LEU A 48 -18.00 15.93 -7.48
N VAL A 49 -17.14 15.10 -8.08
CA VAL A 49 -17.28 13.65 -8.07
C VAL A 49 -16.30 13.02 -7.07
N ILE A 50 -15.07 13.54 -6.99
CA ILE A 50 -14.02 13.01 -6.12
C ILE A 50 -14.00 13.77 -4.80
N ASN A 51 -14.55 13.16 -3.75
CA ASN A 51 -14.58 13.71 -2.40
C ASN A 51 -13.21 13.60 -1.70
N ARG A 52 -12.85 14.61 -0.89
CA ARG A 52 -11.67 14.58 -0.01
C ARG A 52 -11.67 13.41 0.98
N ASN A 53 -12.83 12.96 1.45
CA ASN A 53 -12.91 11.76 2.30
C ASN A 53 -12.44 10.50 1.56
N CYS A 54 -12.74 10.38 0.27
CA CYS A 54 -12.26 9.26 -0.55
C CYS A 54 -10.75 9.34 -0.75
N LEU A 55 -10.22 10.53 -1.08
CA LEU A 55 -8.78 10.74 -1.28
C LEU A 55 -7.97 10.43 -0.02
N THR A 56 -8.48 10.83 1.15
CA THR A 56 -7.91 10.50 2.46
C THR A 56 -7.78 8.98 2.62
N ARG A 57 -8.83 8.20 2.30
CA ARG A 57 -8.82 6.73 2.36
C ARG A 57 -7.81 6.11 1.40
N TYR A 58 -7.74 6.60 0.16
CA TYR A 58 -6.74 6.16 -0.82
C TYR A 58 -5.31 6.46 -0.38
N GLN A 59 -5.08 7.61 0.24
CA GLN A 59 -3.78 7.96 0.80
C GLN A 59 -3.40 7.02 1.96
N MET A 60 -4.35 6.61 2.81
CA MET A 60 -4.10 5.59 3.85
C MET A 60 -3.66 4.27 3.22
N LEU A 61 -4.41 3.80 2.22
CA LEU A 61 -4.14 2.56 1.50
C LEU A 61 -2.76 2.60 0.83
N PHE A 62 -2.43 3.73 0.19
CA PHE A 62 -1.12 3.94 -0.42
C PHE A 62 0.01 3.83 0.62
N ARG A 63 -0.10 4.54 1.76
CA ARG A 63 0.94 4.50 2.80
C ARG A 63 1.15 3.08 3.33
N PHE A 64 0.08 2.31 3.48
CA PHE A 64 0.16 0.90 3.87
C PHE A 64 0.92 0.04 2.86
N LEU A 65 0.53 0.09 1.58
CA LEU A 65 1.19 -0.69 0.52
C LEU A 65 2.65 -0.27 0.35
N PHE A 66 2.93 1.04 0.43
CA PHE A 66 4.28 1.59 0.36
C PHE A 66 5.17 1.04 1.48
N TYR A 67 4.66 0.96 2.71
CA TYR A 67 5.40 0.40 3.83
C TYR A 67 5.69 -1.10 3.67
N ILE A 68 4.71 -1.89 3.22
CA ILE A 68 4.92 -3.31 2.89
C ILE A 68 6.00 -3.47 1.81
N LYS A 69 5.96 -2.66 0.77
CA LYS A 69 6.99 -2.65 -0.29
C LYS A 69 8.36 -2.27 0.22
N TYR A 70 8.44 -1.34 1.16
CA TYR A 70 9.69 -1.00 1.82
C TYR A 70 10.27 -2.18 2.60
N ILE A 71 9.45 -2.90 3.38
CA ILE A 71 9.87 -4.11 4.13
C ILE A 71 10.36 -5.20 3.17
N GLU A 72 9.66 -5.43 2.05
CA GLU A 72 10.09 -6.38 1.01
C GLU A 72 11.51 -6.05 0.53
N ARG A 73 11.77 -4.77 0.24
CA ARG A 73 13.08 -4.29 -0.22
C ARG A 73 14.16 -4.46 0.85
N LEU A 74 13.86 -4.21 2.11
CA LEU A 74 14.79 -4.45 3.22
C LEU A 74 15.19 -5.93 3.32
N LEU A 75 14.21 -6.84 3.26
CA LEU A 75 14.46 -8.29 3.30
C LEU A 75 15.31 -8.76 2.10
N CYS A 76 15.10 -8.17 0.93
CA CYS A 76 15.94 -8.39 -0.25
C CYS A 76 17.37 -7.84 -0.08
N ASN A 77 17.54 -6.69 0.55
CA ASN A 77 18.86 -6.12 0.82
C ASN A 77 19.67 -6.98 1.81
N VAL A 78 19.03 -7.48 2.86
CA VAL A 78 19.66 -8.42 3.81
C VAL A 78 20.12 -9.70 3.10
N TRP A 79 19.32 -10.22 2.16
CA TRP A 79 19.73 -11.36 1.34
C TRP A 79 20.99 -11.07 0.50
N ARG A 80 21.02 -9.91 -0.17
CA ARG A 80 22.18 -9.49 -0.98
C ARG A 80 23.43 -9.38 -0.11
N ALA A 81 23.31 -8.78 1.07
CA ALA A 81 24.39 -8.66 2.04
C ALA A 81 24.89 -10.05 2.51
N HIS A 82 23.97 -10.95 2.87
CA HIS A 82 24.30 -12.30 3.31
C HIS A 82 24.99 -13.12 2.22
N LYS A 83 24.52 -13.05 0.97
CA LYS A 83 25.13 -13.72 -0.19
C LYS A 83 26.53 -13.19 -0.48
N ASN A 84 26.74 -11.87 -0.40
CA ASN A 84 28.02 -11.24 -0.66
C ASN A 84 29.04 -11.47 0.48
N GLY A 85 28.60 -11.38 1.74
CA GLY A 85 29.41 -11.69 2.92
C GLY A 85 29.79 -13.17 2.99
N GLY A 86 28.86 -14.07 2.67
CA GLY A 86 29.11 -15.51 2.56
C GLY A 86 30.13 -15.85 1.48
N ARG A 87 30.08 -15.19 0.31
CA ARG A 87 31.11 -15.34 -0.75
C ARG A 87 32.50 -14.90 -0.28
N ARG A 88 32.61 -13.76 0.41
CA ARG A 88 33.88 -13.27 0.97
C ARG A 88 34.43 -14.20 2.04
N ARG A 89 33.57 -14.70 2.93
CA ARG A 89 33.93 -15.66 3.99
C ARG A 89 34.37 -17.01 3.42
N ARG A 90 33.68 -17.53 2.40
CA ARG A 90 34.07 -18.75 1.67
C ARG A 90 35.39 -18.61 0.92
N ARG A 91 35.66 -17.46 0.30
CA ARG A 91 36.97 -17.18 -0.33
C ARG A 91 38.10 -17.23 0.70
N ARG A 92 37.96 -16.53 1.84
CA ARG A 92 38.95 -16.56 2.95
C ARG A 92 39.07 -17.92 3.64
N ALA A 93 37.99 -18.70 3.63
CA ALA A 93 37.97 -20.05 4.20
C ALA A 93 38.57 -21.10 3.25
N ARG A 94 38.69 -20.84 1.95
CA ARG A 94 39.38 -21.78 1.04
C ARG A 94 40.86 -21.96 1.42
N ASP A 95 41.44 -20.97 2.08
CA ASP A 95 42.78 -21.03 2.68
C ASP A 95 42.85 -21.79 4.02
N ARG A 96 41.70 -22.11 4.64
CA ARG A 96 41.62 -22.88 5.89
C ARG A 96 40.67 -24.05 5.70
N LYS A 97 41.22 -25.27 5.52
CA LYS A 97 40.51 -26.52 5.16
C LYS A 97 39.24 -26.91 5.97
N HIS A 98 38.84 -26.17 7.01
CA HIS A 98 37.82 -26.57 7.99
C HIS A 98 36.76 -25.49 8.27
N PHE A 99 36.19 -24.84 7.25
CA PHE A 99 35.05 -23.93 7.45
C PHE A 99 33.71 -24.59 7.09
N VAL A 100 33.15 -25.35 8.03
CA VAL A 100 31.76 -25.84 7.93
C VAL A 100 30.83 -24.64 8.12
N THR A 101 30.17 -24.22 7.04
CA THR A 101 29.19 -23.12 7.11
C THR A 101 27.88 -23.71 7.66
N LYS A 102 27.63 -23.56 8.97
CA LYS A 102 26.36 -24.02 9.58
C LYS A 102 25.16 -23.42 8.84
N PRO A 103 24.03 -24.17 8.72
CA PRO A 103 22.80 -23.62 8.16
C PRO A 103 22.35 -22.42 9.00
N ASN A 104 22.22 -21.28 8.34
CA ASN A 104 22.01 -20.01 9.03
C ASN A 104 20.49 -19.84 9.27
N GLY A 105 20.00 -20.13 10.48
CA GLY A 105 18.57 -20.03 10.82
C GLY A 105 17.96 -18.67 10.48
N ALA A 106 18.75 -17.60 10.56
CA ALA A 106 18.37 -16.26 10.12
C ALA A 106 18.02 -16.19 8.61
N ALA A 107 18.71 -16.95 7.76
CA ALA A 107 18.41 -16.99 6.32
C ALA A 107 17.07 -17.67 6.03
N TYR A 108 16.73 -18.70 6.81
CA TYR A 108 15.44 -19.39 6.73
C TYR A 108 14.29 -18.52 7.23
N LEU A 109 14.46 -17.87 8.40
CA LEU A 109 13.48 -16.92 8.93
C LEU A 109 13.22 -15.79 7.94
N ARG A 110 14.28 -15.18 7.40
CA ARG A 110 14.18 -14.13 6.37
C ARG A 110 13.42 -14.61 5.13
N HIS A 111 13.65 -15.85 4.68
CA HIS A 111 12.91 -16.42 3.55
C HIS A 111 11.41 -16.51 3.86
N LYS A 112 11.03 -17.01 5.05
CA LYS A 112 9.63 -17.06 5.49
C LYS A 112 8.99 -15.66 5.53
N MET A 113 9.68 -14.68 6.11
CA MET A 113 9.19 -13.30 6.16
C MET A 113 8.99 -12.72 4.76
N LEU A 114 9.94 -12.94 3.84
CA LEU A 114 9.85 -12.44 2.47
C LEU A 114 8.66 -13.05 1.74
N HIS A 115 8.49 -14.36 1.85
CA HIS A 115 7.36 -15.07 1.24
C HIS A 115 6.01 -14.56 1.77
N PHE A 116 5.91 -14.34 3.08
CA PHE A 116 4.71 -13.76 3.68
C PHE A 116 4.39 -12.37 3.12
N VAL A 117 5.39 -11.47 3.10
CA VAL A 117 5.23 -10.10 2.59
C VAL A 117 4.82 -10.08 1.12
N GLN A 118 5.41 -10.95 0.30
CA GLN A 118 5.10 -11.06 -1.13
C GLN A 118 3.67 -11.55 -1.35
N ASN A 119 3.24 -12.57 -0.61
CA ASN A 119 1.87 -13.09 -0.71
C ASN A 119 0.84 -12.07 -0.22
N LEU A 120 1.13 -11.35 0.87
CA LEU A 120 0.27 -10.29 1.36
C LEU A 120 0.08 -9.19 0.32
N LEU A 121 1.17 -8.73 -0.30
CA LEU A 121 1.10 -7.71 -1.33
C LEU A 121 0.35 -8.23 -2.57
N TYR A 122 0.61 -9.46 -3.00
CA TYR A 122 -0.10 -10.06 -4.12
C TYR A 122 -1.62 -10.07 -3.87
N TYR A 123 -2.03 -10.55 -2.69
CA TYR A 123 -3.42 -10.58 -2.27
C TYR A 123 -4.04 -9.17 -2.29
N MET A 124 -3.37 -8.19 -1.66
CA MET A 124 -3.90 -6.82 -1.60
C MET A 124 -4.04 -6.19 -2.99
N SER A 125 -3.08 -6.39 -3.89
CA SER A 125 -3.12 -5.78 -5.22
C SER A 125 -4.10 -6.47 -6.16
N PHE A 126 -4.02 -7.80 -6.31
CA PHE A 126 -4.78 -8.52 -7.33
C PHE A 126 -6.14 -8.99 -6.84
N GLU A 127 -6.22 -9.59 -5.66
CA GLU A 127 -7.49 -10.14 -5.16
C GLU A 127 -8.41 -9.04 -4.62
N VAL A 128 -7.82 -8.05 -3.94
CA VAL A 128 -8.59 -6.95 -3.33
C VAL A 128 -8.71 -5.80 -4.31
N ILE A 129 -7.63 -5.05 -4.57
CA ILE A 129 -7.73 -3.77 -5.28
C ILE A 129 -8.28 -3.94 -6.70
N GLU A 130 -7.73 -4.87 -7.49
CA GLU A 130 -8.13 -5.07 -8.88
C GLU A 130 -9.59 -5.54 -9.00
N SER A 131 -10.03 -6.47 -8.14
CA SER A 131 -11.42 -6.95 -8.11
C SER A 131 -12.43 -5.84 -7.82
N HIS A 132 -12.15 -4.99 -6.83
CA HIS A 132 -13.00 -3.84 -6.51
C HIS A 132 -12.98 -2.81 -7.64
N TRP A 133 -11.82 -2.60 -8.28
CA TRP A 133 -11.70 -1.69 -9.42
C TRP A 133 -12.53 -2.14 -10.61
N HIS A 134 -12.47 -3.42 -10.99
CA HIS A 134 -13.31 -3.98 -12.06
C HIS A 134 -14.81 -3.82 -11.77
N THR A 135 -15.22 -4.05 -10.53
CA THR A 135 -16.62 -3.86 -10.13
C THR A 135 -17.04 -2.40 -10.27
N PHE A 136 -16.19 -1.47 -9.83
CA PHE A 136 -16.42 -0.03 -9.95
C PHE A 136 -16.50 0.42 -11.42
N GLU A 137 -15.57 -0.02 -12.26
CA GLU A 137 -15.54 0.31 -13.69
C GLU A 137 -16.80 -0.18 -14.41
N ASN A 138 -17.25 -1.40 -14.12
CA ASN A 138 -18.48 -1.96 -14.69
C ASN A 138 -19.72 -1.16 -14.28
N ASN A 139 -19.79 -0.71 -13.03
CA ASN A 139 -20.88 0.12 -12.54
C ASN A 139 -20.87 1.51 -13.18
N LEU A 140 -19.69 2.13 -13.33
CA LEU A 140 -19.55 3.39 -14.04
C LEU A 140 -20.04 3.29 -15.49
N LYS A 141 -19.60 2.27 -16.24
CA LYS A 141 -20.03 2.04 -17.63
C LYS A 141 -21.55 1.90 -17.76
N LYS A 142 -22.22 1.25 -16.79
CA LYS A 142 -23.69 1.15 -16.76
C LYS A 142 -24.37 2.51 -16.56
N VAL A 143 -23.86 3.33 -15.64
CA VAL A 143 -24.42 4.66 -15.35
C VAL A 143 -24.27 5.59 -16.57
N PHE A 144 -23.13 5.56 -17.26
CA PHE A 144 -22.95 6.35 -18.48
C PHE A 144 -23.96 5.96 -19.56
N LYS A 145 -24.14 4.65 -19.82
CA LYS A 145 -25.16 4.17 -20.78
C LYS A 145 -26.57 4.65 -20.44
N ILE A 146 -26.97 4.61 -19.17
CA ILE A 146 -28.32 5.06 -18.75
C ILE A 146 -28.48 6.57 -18.88
N LYS A 147 -27.45 7.36 -18.52
CA LYS A 147 -27.46 8.82 -18.69
C LYS A 147 -27.53 9.22 -20.16
N ASP A 148 -26.73 8.60 -21.00
CA ASP A 148 -26.71 8.86 -22.44
C ASP A 148 -28.04 8.49 -23.09
N PHE A 149 -28.63 7.36 -22.68
CA PHE A 149 -29.99 6.97 -23.08
C PHE A 149 -31.02 8.02 -22.64
N SER A 150 -31.11 8.35 -21.35
CA SER A 150 -32.07 9.35 -20.86
C SER A 150 -31.92 10.72 -21.53
N LEU A 151 -30.69 11.15 -21.81
CA LEU A 151 -30.41 12.39 -22.54
C LEU A 151 -30.90 12.32 -23.99
N GLY A 152 -30.69 11.21 -24.68
CA GLY A 152 -31.21 10.98 -26.05
C GLY A 152 -32.74 11.02 -26.12
N TYR A 153 -33.43 10.39 -25.16
CA TYR A 153 -34.90 10.41 -25.12
C TYR A 153 -35.45 11.80 -24.82
N THR A 154 -34.83 12.53 -23.89
CA THR A 154 -35.26 13.90 -23.58
C THR A 154 -34.99 14.88 -24.72
N MET A 155 -33.90 14.69 -25.48
CA MET A 155 -33.65 15.45 -26.72
C MET A 155 -34.65 15.10 -27.82
N HIS A 156 -34.96 13.81 -28.01
CA HIS A 156 -35.97 13.39 -28.96
C HIS A 156 -37.34 13.99 -28.62
N LEU A 157 -37.79 13.92 -27.36
CA LEU A 157 -39.06 14.50 -26.92
C LEU A 157 -39.11 16.03 -27.09
N LYS A 158 -37.99 16.73 -26.92
CA LYS A 158 -37.90 18.18 -27.18
C LYS A 158 -37.95 18.55 -28.66
N ASN A 159 -37.59 17.64 -29.57
CA ASN A 159 -37.67 17.88 -31.01
C ASN A 159 -39.09 17.66 -31.59
N PHE A 160 -40.01 17.14 -30.80
CA PHE A 160 -41.42 16.93 -31.20
C PHE A 160 -42.39 17.96 -30.59
N ALA A 161 -41.89 18.96 -29.85
CA ALA A 161 -42.66 20.10 -29.33
C ALA A 161 -42.14 21.40 -29.96
#